data_AF-A0A934AKW0-F1
#
_entry.id   AF-A0A934AKW0-F1
#
_cell.length_a   1.000
_cell.length_b   1.000
_cell.length_c   1.000
_cell.angle_alpha   90.00
_cell.angle_beta   90.00
_cell.angle_gamma   90.00
#
_symmetry.space_group_name_H-M   'P 1'
#
loop_
_entity.id
_entity.type
_entity.pdbx_description
1 polymer ?
#
loop_
_entity_poly.entity_id
_entity_poly.type
_entity_poly.pdbx_seq_one_letter_code
_entity_poly.pdbx_strand_id
1 'polypeptide(L)'
;MVGYKPASGQVAGYPPQSPPLSNSLPQAGERTNEKGNLESSVEGTNDRCANLSFHLADENATIALARRLAARLKPGMVIYLQGDLGAGKTTLVRGVLDALGYAGRVKSPTYTLVEPYHASGLDLRHFDLYRLHDEEEWEAAGFRDEFDGHNIFFIEWPEKAQGLIPQADVGFGFEILMQGRKVKIHANTEMGKQCLEQL
;
A
#
# COMPACT_ATOMS: atom_id res chain seq x y z
N MET A 1 37.60 -8.68 -38.84
CA MET A 1 36.75 -7.85 -39.70
C MET A 1 35.44 -8.60 -39.88
N VAL A 2 34.46 -8.33 -39.01
CA VAL A 2 33.14 -8.98 -38.99
C VAL A 2 32.14 -7.85 -39.14
N GLY A 3 31.43 -7.84 -40.27
CA GLY A 3 30.49 -6.79 -40.63
C GLY A 3 29.17 -6.96 -39.89
N TYR A 4 28.72 -5.90 -39.23
CA TYR A 4 27.35 -5.77 -38.73
C TYR A 4 26.64 -4.69 -39.55
N LYS A 5 25.58 -5.09 -40.26
CA LYS A 5 24.63 -4.17 -40.90
C LYS A 5 23.70 -3.59 -39.83
N PRO A 6 23.32 -2.31 -39.89
CA PRO A 6 22.25 -1.77 -39.07
C PRO A 6 20.88 -2.08 -39.69
N ALA A 7 19.95 -2.56 -38.87
CA ALA A 7 18.54 -2.68 -39.23
C ALA A 7 17.82 -1.36 -38.92
N SER A 8 17.36 -0.71 -39.98
CA SER A 8 16.36 0.35 -39.98
C SER A 8 14.99 -0.18 -39.56
N GLY A 9 14.35 0.45 -38.57
CA GLY A 9 13.03 0.07 -38.08
C GLY A 9 12.28 1.22 -37.43
N GLN A 10 11.56 1.98 -38.27
CA GLN A 10 10.33 2.74 -38.03
C GLN A 10 10.07 3.41 -36.66
N VAL A 11 10.11 4.75 -36.70
CA VAL A 11 9.49 5.68 -35.76
C VAL A 11 7.98 5.67 -35.96
N ALA A 12 7.20 5.25 -34.96
CA ALA A 12 5.75 5.43 -34.94
C ALA A 12 5.42 6.83 -34.40
N GLY A 13 4.91 7.70 -35.26
CA GLY A 13 4.43 9.04 -34.89
C GLY A 13 3.06 8.97 -34.22
N TYR A 14 2.95 9.57 -33.04
CA TYR A 14 1.66 9.93 -32.45
C TYR A 14 1.16 11.26 -33.05
N PRO A 15 -0.12 11.37 -33.43
CA PRO A 15 -0.69 12.65 -33.84
C PRO A 15 -0.92 13.56 -32.62
N PRO A 16 -0.74 14.89 -32.75
CA PRO A 16 -1.03 15.83 -31.65
C PRO A 16 -2.46 16.40 -31.73
N GLN A 17 -2.83 17.10 -30.64
CA GLN A 17 -3.90 18.13 -30.47
C GLN A 17 -5.24 17.56 -29.89
N SER A 18 -5.94 18.16 -28.91
CA SER A 18 -6.01 19.54 -28.39
C SER A 18 -6.44 19.60 -26.89
N PRO A 19 -6.25 20.72 -26.18
CA PRO A 19 -6.64 20.91 -24.76
C PRO A 19 -8.02 21.64 -24.60
N PRO A 20 -8.44 22.02 -23.37
CA PRO A 20 -9.62 21.52 -22.66
C PRO A 20 -10.92 22.33 -22.88
N LEU A 21 -12.07 21.71 -22.57
CA LEU A 21 -13.32 22.46 -22.38
C LEU A 21 -13.40 22.97 -20.94
N SER A 22 -13.43 24.30 -20.80
CA SER A 22 -13.78 25.01 -19.57
C SER A 22 -15.30 25.17 -19.43
N ASN A 23 -15.66 25.56 -18.22
CA ASN A 23 -16.86 26.29 -17.81
C ASN A 23 -18.09 25.50 -17.30
N SER A 24 -18.21 25.60 -15.96
CA SER A 24 -19.34 26.24 -15.26
C SER A 24 -20.27 25.32 -14.49
N LEU A 25 -20.06 25.35 -13.17
CA LEU A 25 -21.09 25.13 -12.14
C LEU A 25 -22.31 26.04 -12.40
N PRO A 26 -23.53 25.55 -12.17
CA PRO A 26 -24.62 26.37 -11.68
C PRO A 26 -24.82 26.20 -10.17
N GLN A 27 -25.16 27.34 -9.59
CA GLN A 27 -25.41 27.69 -8.21
C GLN A 27 -26.41 26.82 -7.45
N ALA A 28 -26.23 26.88 -6.13
CA ALA A 28 -27.14 26.47 -5.08
C ALA A 28 -28.60 26.89 -5.34
N GLY A 29 -29.50 25.92 -5.18
CA GLY A 29 -30.92 26.17 -4.95
C GLY A 29 -31.25 25.81 -3.52
N GLU A 30 -31.38 26.82 -2.67
CA GLU A 30 -31.98 26.71 -1.34
C GLU A 30 -33.48 26.41 -1.50
N ARG A 31 -33.97 25.38 -0.83
CA ARG A 31 -35.41 25.22 -0.53
C ARG A 31 -35.57 25.03 0.97
N THR A 32 -36.15 26.03 1.61
CA THR A 32 -36.67 25.95 2.97
C THR A 32 -38.04 25.28 2.97
N ASN A 33 -38.35 24.53 4.02
CA ASN A 33 -39.69 24.02 4.30
C ASN A 33 -40.19 24.51 5.68
N GLU A 34 -41.48 24.83 5.72
CA GLU A 34 -42.16 25.62 6.75
C GLU A 34 -42.63 24.80 7.97
N LYS A 35 -41.79 23.91 8.51
CA LYS A 35 -42.14 23.16 9.73
C LYS A 35 -40.97 23.16 10.71
N GLY A 36 -41.03 24.07 11.68
CA GLY A 36 -40.13 24.16 12.81
C GLY A 36 -40.21 22.93 13.72
N ASN A 37 -39.48 21.88 13.33
CA ASN A 37 -39.10 20.78 14.19
C ASN A 37 -37.59 20.59 14.03
N LEU A 38 -36.85 20.66 15.13
CA LEU A 38 -35.48 20.15 15.19
C LEU A 38 -35.58 18.61 15.10
N GLU A 39 -35.61 18.09 13.89
CA GLU A 39 -35.13 16.73 13.65
C GLU A 39 -33.61 16.79 13.78
N SER A 40 -33.10 16.45 14.97
CA SER A 40 -31.73 16.00 15.10
C SER A 40 -31.63 14.64 14.42
N SER A 41 -31.60 14.65 13.09
CA SER A 41 -31.04 13.56 12.32
C SER A 41 -29.54 13.60 12.57
N VAL A 42 -29.15 13.00 13.70
CA VAL A 42 -27.83 12.39 13.80
C VAL A 42 -27.89 11.21 12.83
N GLU A 43 -27.72 11.49 11.54
CA GLU A 43 -27.13 10.51 10.63
C GLU A 43 -25.70 10.32 11.12
N GLY A 44 -25.57 9.52 12.18
CA GLY A 44 -24.32 8.88 12.52
C GLY A 44 -24.03 7.94 11.37
N THR A 45 -23.28 8.43 10.38
CA THR A 45 -22.46 7.57 9.55
C THR A 45 -21.59 6.79 10.54
N ASN A 46 -22.00 5.56 10.78
CA ASN A 46 -21.33 4.61 11.63
C ASN A 46 -20.06 4.18 10.86
N ASP A 47 -19.10 5.10 10.74
CA ASP A 47 -17.83 4.94 10.02
C ASP A 47 -16.89 4.03 10.83
N ARG A 48 -17.33 2.80 11.08
CA ARG A 48 -16.62 1.83 11.92
C ARG A 48 -15.37 1.25 11.27
N CYS A 49 -14.98 1.66 10.07
CA CYS A 49 -13.90 0.98 9.33
C CYS A 49 -12.84 1.89 8.72
N ALA A 50 -12.48 2.99 9.40
CA ALA A 50 -11.26 3.72 9.06
C ALA A 50 -10.04 3.33 9.93
N ASN A 51 -10.23 2.68 11.09
CA ASN A 51 -9.13 2.38 12.03
C ASN A 51 -9.40 1.12 12.88
N LEU A 52 -8.39 0.27 13.06
CA LEU A 52 -8.38 -0.89 13.97
C LEU A 52 -7.16 -0.83 14.88
N SER A 53 -7.26 -1.46 16.07
CA SER A 53 -6.12 -1.60 16.98
C SER A 53 -6.10 -3.02 17.56
N PHE A 54 -4.95 -3.68 17.47
CA PHE A 54 -4.72 -5.01 18.01
C PHE A 54 -3.60 -4.98 19.04
N HIS A 55 -3.76 -5.78 20.10
CA HIS A 55 -2.65 -6.18 20.94
C HIS A 55 -2.17 -7.57 20.48
N LEU A 56 -0.90 -7.67 20.13
CA LEU A 56 -0.27 -8.90 19.67
C LEU A 56 0.69 -9.35 20.79
N ALA A 57 0.25 -10.32 21.59
CA ALA A 57 0.98 -10.77 22.77
C ALA A 57 2.34 -11.38 22.41
N ASP A 58 2.44 -12.03 21.25
CA ASP A 58 3.63 -12.75 20.79
C ASP A 58 3.74 -12.76 19.25
N GLU A 59 4.70 -13.52 18.73
CA GLU A 59 4.89 -13.73 17.29
C GLU A 59 3.68 -14.44 16.67
N ASN A 60 3.09 -15.44 17.34
CA ASN A 60 1.93 -16.17 16.82
C ASN A 60 0.72 -15.27 16.59
N ALA A 61 0.49 -14.28 17.46
CA ALA A 61 -0.55 -13.27 17.26
C ALA A 61 -0.29 -12.42 16.00
N THR A 62 0.98 -12.12 15.71
CA THR A 62 1.37 -11.43 14.46
C THR A 62 1.10 -12.30 13.24
N ILE A 63 1.43 -13.60 13.30
CA ILE A 63 1.15 -14.54 12.22
C ILE A 63 -0.36 -14.74 12.02
N ALA A 64 -1.16 -14.75 13.09
CA ALA A 64 -2.61 -14.83 12.98
C ALA A 64 -3.21 -13.59 12.29
N LEU A 65 -2.71 -12.39 12.61
CA LEU A 65 -3.07 -11.17 11.90
C LEU A 65 -2.65 -11.23 10.42
N ALA A 66 -1.45 -11.73 10.16
CA ALA A 66 -0.92 -11.88 8.81
C ALA A 66 -1.77 -12.82 7.93
N ARG A 67 -2.23 -13.95 8.48
CA ARG A 67 -3.14 -14.88 7.81
C ARG A 67 -4.48 -14.24 7.45
N ARG A 68 -5.01 -13.41 8.35
CA ARG A 68 -6.23 -12.64 8.05
C ARG A 68 -5.96 -11.67 6.90
N LEU A 69 -4.88 -10.89 6.98
CA LEU A 69 -4.52 -9.96 5.91
C LEU A 69 -4.33 -10.66 4.55
N ALA A 70 -3.64 -11.80 4.50
CA ALA A 70 -3.37 -12.55 3.29
C ALA A 70 -4.63 -12.89 2.48
N ALA A 71 -5.71 -13.30 3.16
CA ALA A 71 -6.96 -13.66 2.51
C ALA A 71 -7.77 -12.46 1.95
N ARG A 72 -7.29 -11.22 2.17
CA ARG A 72 -7.96 -9.98 1.76
C ARG A 72 -7.13 -9.13 0.79
N LEU A 73 -5.94 -9.62 0.44
CA LEU A 73 -5.06 -8.98 -0.53
C LEU A 73 -5.70 -8.94 -1.91
N LYS A 74 -5.51 -7.83 -2.61
CA LYS A 74 -5.94 -7.63 -3.99
C LYS A 74 -4.75 -7.12 -4.82
N PRO A 75 -4.64 -7.48 -6.11
CA PRO A 75 -3.64 -6.90 -7.01
C PRO A 75 -3.66 -5.37 -6.95
N GLY A 76 -2.48 -4.75 -7.02
CA GLY A 76 -2.30 -3.30 -6.94
C GLY A 76 -2.35 -2.70 -5.53
N MET A 77 -2.63 -3.50 -4.49
CA MET A 77 -2.75 -2.99 -3.12
C MET A 77 -1.38 -2.55 -2.55
N VAL A 78 -1.34 -1.36 -1.95
CA VAL A 78 -0.15 -0.79 -1.31
C VAL A 78 -0.32 -0.77 0.21
N ILE A 79 0.59 -1.43 0.91
CA ILE A 79 0.56 -1.59 2.38
C ILE A 79 1.82 -1.00 2.98
N TYR A 80 1.64 -0.01 3.85
CA TYR A 80 2.71 0.62 4.60
C TYR A 80 2.92 -0.03 5.95
N LEU A 81 4.19 -0.28 6.31
CA LEU A 81 4.60 -0.86 7.58
C LEU A 81 5.56 0.09 8.29
N GLN A 82 5.09 0.68 9.38
CA GLN A 82 5.84 1.65 10.19
C GLN A 82 6.04 1.14 11.61
N GLY A 83 7.11 1.59 12.25
CA GLY A 83 7.47 1.24 13.62
C GLY A 83 8.95 0.95 13.75
N ASP A 84 9.42 0.86 14.99
CA ASP A 84 10.85 0.77 15.29
C ASP A 84 11.51 -0.52 14.74
N LEU A 85 12.85 -0.55 14.77
CA LEU A 85 13.61 -1.75 14.45
C LEU A 85 13.20 -2.89 15.41
N GLY A 86 12.90 -4.06 14.85
CA GLY A 86 12.41 -5.21 15.64
C GLY A 86 10.92 -5.16 16.00
N ALA A 87 10.16 -4.14 15.56
CA ALA A 87 8.73 -4.02 15.87
C ALA A 87 7.85 -5.10 15.23
N GLY A 88 8.39 -5.89 14.28
CA GLY A 88 7.69 -7.05 13.71
C GLY A 88 7.12 -6.84 12.30
N LYS A 89 7.52 -5.76 11.61
CA LYS A 89 7.13 -5.45 10.23
C LYS A 89 7.39 -6.63 9.27
N THR A 90 8.64 -7.06 9.16
CA THR A 90 9.03 -8.23 8.35
C THR A 90 8.35 -9.54 8.81
N THR A 91 8.05 -9.68 10.11
CA THR A 91 7.33 -10.84 10.63
C THR A 91 5.90 -10.89 10.08
N LEU A 92 5.22 -9.74 9.96
CA LEU A 92 3.92 -9.66 9.30
C LEU A 92 4.02 -10.10 7.83
N VAL A 93 4.98 -9.55 7.07
CA VAL A 93 5.17 -9.90 5.64
C VAL A 93 5.43 -11.39 5.47
N ARG A 94 6.31 -11.97 6.30
CA ARG A 94 6.58 -13.41 6.30
C ARG A 94 5.32 -14.21 6.58
N GLY A 95 4.53 -13.83 7.58
CA GLY A 95 3.28 -14.51 7.90
C GLY A 95 2.25 -14.43 6.77
N VAL A 96 2.23 -13.33 6.01
CA VAL A 96 1.36 -13.19 4.84
C VAL A 96 1.81 -14.16 3.75
N LEU A 97 3.10 -14.15 3.39
CA LEU A 97 3.64 -15.02 2.35
C LEU A 97 3.50 -16.51 2.70
N ASP A 98 3.73 -16.88 3.97
CA ASP A 98 3.47 -18.22 4.50
C ASP A 98 1.99 -18.62 4.33
N ALA A 99 1.06 -17.72 4.68
CA ALA A 99 -0.37 -17.94 4.53
C ALA A 99 -0.82 -18.08 3.06
N LEU A 100 -0.09 -17.46 2.13
CA LEU A 100 -0.29 -17.60 0.68
C LEU A 100 0.42 -18.85 0.10
N GLY A 101 1.08 -19.66 0.93
CA GLY A 101 1.75 -20.89 0.52
C GLY A 101 3.13 -20.69 -0.10
N TYR A 102 3.77 -19.54 0.11
CA TYR A 102 5.15 -19.33 -0.34
C TYR A 102 6.12 -20.22 0.46
N ALA A 103 6.76 -21.17 -0.23
CA ALA A 103 7.69 -22.13 0.40
C ALA A 103 9.13 -21.60 0.55
N GLY A 104 9.43 -20.42 0.01
CA GLY A 104 10.77 -19.83 0.04
C GLY A 104 11.07 -19.09 1.34
N ARG A 105 12.34 -18.68 1.49
CA ARG A 105 12.76 -17.88 2.65
C ARG A 105 12.35 -16.42 2.48
N VAL A 106 11.66 -15.87 3.47
CA VAL A 106 11.34 -14.44 3.55
C VAL A 106 12.23 -13.77 4.59
N LYS A 107 13.13 -12.91 4.11
CA LYS A 107 14.03 -12.06 4.90
C LYS A 107 13.66 -10.59 4.68
N SER A 108 14.09 -9.72 5.58
CA SER A 108 14.02 -8.29 5.26
C SER A 108 15.00 -7.97 4.11
N PRO A 109 14.56 -7.22 3.09
CA PRO A 109 15.38 -6.78 1.98
C PRO A 109 16.23 -5.54 2.32
N THR A 110 16.60 -5.30 3.59
CA THR A 110 17.31 -4.06 4.00
C THR A 110 18.51 -3.64 3.13
N TYR A 111 19.22 -4.59 2.50
CA TYR A 111 20.35 -4.31 1.60
C TYR A 111 20.03 -4.37 0.12
N THR A 112 19.04 -5.17 -0.28
CA THR A 112 18.58 -5.26 -1.69
C THR A 112 17.49 -4.22 -1.99
N LEU A 113 16.98 -3.56 -0.94
CA LEU A 113 15.85 -2.63 -0.86
C LEU A 113 14.51 -3.24 -1.25
N VAL A 114 14.48 -4.16 -2.22
CA VAL A 114 13.30 -4.90 -2.65
C VAL A 114 13.60 -6.39 -2.77
N GLU A 115 12.60 -7.23 -2.48
CA GLU A 115 12.58 -8.65 -2.83
C GLU A 115 11.22 -8.99 -3.46
N PRO A 116 11.19 -9.61 -4.66
CA PRO A 116 9.96 -10.06 -5.31
C PRO A 116 9.52 -11.44 -4.81
N TYR A 117 8.22 -11.64 -4.75
CA TYR A 117 7.61 -12.92 -4.38
C TYR A 117 6.40 -13.23 -5.28
N HIS A 118 6.25 -14.50 -5.63
CA HIS A 118 5.05 -14.99 -6.31
C HIS A 118 4.40 -16.07 -5.45
N ALA A 119 3.15 -15.86 -5.05
CA ALA A 119 2.43 -16.76 -4.15
C ALA A 119 0.93 -16.70 -4.41
N SER A 120 0.26 -17.87 -4.47
CA SER A 120 -1.18 -17.98 -4.71
C SER A 120 -1.68 -17.20 -5.94
N GLY A 121 -0.87 -17.08 -7.00
CA GLY A 121 -1.21 -16.32 -8.21
C GLY A 121 -1.14 -14.80 -8.05
N LEU A 122 -0.57 -14.30 -6.95
CA LEU A 122 -0.32 -12.89 -6.69
C LEU A 122 1.18 -12.60 -6.81
N ASP A 123 1.50 -11.45 -7.39
CA ASP A 123 2.84 -10.89 -7.41
C ASP A 123 2.97 -9.85 -6.30
N LEU A 124 3.97 -10.04 -5.44
CA LEU A 124 4.23 -9.19 -4.28
C LEU A 124 5.64 -8.62 -4.33
N ARG A 125 5.78 -7.37 -3.92
CA ARG A 125 7.05 -6.68 -3.74
C ARG A 125 7.18 -6.27 -2.29
N HIS A 126 8.21 -6.78 -1.62
CA HIS A 126 8.55 -6.36 -0.27
C HIS A 126 9.69 -5.35 -0.37
N PHE A 127 9.43 -4.12 0.05
CA PHE A 127 10.43 -3.07 0.18
C PHE A 127 10.81 -2.87 1.66
N ASP A 128 12.09 -2.65 1.92
CA ASP A 128 12.60 -2.13 3.19
C ASP A 128 13.51 -0.94 2.90
N LEU A 129 12.99 0.25 3.20
CA LEU A 129 13.62 1.52 2.88
C LEU A 129 14.46 2.07 4.04
N TYR A 130 14.69 1.29 5.10
CA TYR A 130 15.42 1.75 6.29
C TYR A 130 16.79 2.37 5.94
N ARG A 131 17.47 1.81 4.93
CA ARG A 131 18.79 2.24 4.44
C ARG A 131 18.75 3.15 3.21
N LEU A 132 17.58 3.50 2.69
CA LEU A 132 17.50 4.45 1.60
C LEU A 132 17.93 5.83 2.11
N HIS A 133 18.99 6.39 1.51
CA HIS A 133 19.60 7.63 1.98
C HIS A 133 19.14 8.86 1.19
N ASP A 134 18.95 8.71 -0.12
CA ASP A 134 18.54 9.80 -1.01
C ASP A 134 17.75 9.29 -2.23
N GLU A 135 17.20 10.24 -2.99
CA GLU A 135 16.43 10.01 -4.21
C GLU A 135 17.29 9.50 -5.39
N GLU A 136 18.60 9.76 -5.39
CA GLU A 136 19.49 9.27 -6.45
C GLU A 136 19.63 7.74 -6.38
N GLU A 137 19.69 7.15 -5.18
CA GLU A 137 19.65 5.69 -4.98
C GLU A 137 18.35 5.07 -5.52
N TRP A 138 17.23 5.76 -5.38
CA TRP A 138 15.92 5.31 -5.89
C TRP A 138 15.90 5.23 -7.42
N GLU A 139 16.36 6.30 -8.08
CA GLU A 139 16.42 6.39 -9.54
C GLU A 139 17.47 5.41 -10.10
N ALA A 140 18.65 5.30 -9.47
CA ALA A 140 19.69 4.38 -9.88
C ALA A 140 19.26 2.90 -9.76
N ALA A 141 18.41 2.58 -8.79
CA ALA A 141 17.83 1.25 -8.63
C ALA A 141 16.69 0.94 -9.62
N GLY A 142 16.17 1.96 -10.33
CA GLY A 142 15.09 1.79 -11.30
C GLY A 142 13.73 1.48 -10.67
N PHE A 143 13.51 1.82 -9.39
CA PHE A 143 12.27 1.46 -8.67
C PHE A 143 11.04 2.22 -9.14
N ARG A 144 11.21 3.30 -9.90
CA ARG A 144 10.10 4.05 -10.48
C ARG A 144 9.17 3.17 -11.32
N ASP A 145 9.73 2.21 -12.05
CA ASP A 145 8.97 1.35 -12.97
C ASP A 145 8.33 0.13 -12.27
N GLU A 146 8.65 -0.12 -10.99
CA GLU A 146 8.07 -1.23 -10.24
C GLU A 146 6.59 -0.99 -9.93
N PHE A 147 6.16 0.27 -9.78
CA PHE A 147 4.79 0.66 -9.40
C PHE A 147 3.83 0.70 -10.61
N ASP A 148 3.66 -0.45 -11.25
CA ASP A 148 2.82 -0.65 -12.43
C ASP A 148 1.30 -0.78 -12.16
N GLY A 149 0.91 -0.79 -10.88
CA GLY A 149 -0.49 -0.94 -10.44
C GLY A 149 -1.00 -2.39 -10.44
N HIS A 150 -0.16 -3.38 -10.71
CA HIS A 150 -0.52 -4.80 -10.68
C HIS A 150 0.00 -5.53 -9.43
N ASN A 151 1.23 -5.24 -9.04
CA ASN A 151 1.86 -5.86 -7.88
C ASN A 151 1.22 -5.42 -6.55
N ILE A 152 1.35 -6.28 -5.53
CA ILE A 152 1.02 -5.95 -4.14
C ILE A 152 2.28 -5.48 -3.44
N PHE A 153 2.25 -4.31 -2.81
CA PHE A 153 3.42 -3.73 -2.18
C PHE A 153 3.33 -3.81 -0.66
N PHE A 154 4.36 -4.38 -0.04
CA PHE A 154 4.63 -4.21 1.39
C PHE A 154 5.84 -3.31 1.55
N ILE A 155 5.67 -2.11 2.09
CA ILE A 155 6.73 -1.11 2.17
C ILE A 155 7.03 -0.83 3.64
N GLU A 156 8.19 -1.29 4.11
CA GLU A 156 8.73 -0.92 5.42
C GLU A 156 9.43 0.44 5.35
N TRP A 157 9.22 1.28 6.37
CA TRP A 157 9.77 2.64 6.45
C TRP A 157 9.39 3.55 5.26
N PRO A 158 8.11 3.62 4.87
CA PRO A 158 7.66 4.40 3.70
C PRO A 158 8.04 5.89 3.77
N GLU A 159 8.19 6.45 4.97
CA GLU A 159 8.65 7.83 5.19
C GLU A 159 10.03 8.13 4.57
N LYS A 160 10.82 7.10 4.27
CA LYS A 160 12.14 7.26 3.63
C LYS A 160 12.07 7.59 2.14
N ALA A 161 10.98 7.24 1.46
CA ALA A 161 10.82 7.51 0.03
C ALA A 161 10.10 8.84 -0.30
N GLN A 162 9.67 9.62 0.69
CA GLN A 162 9.19 11.02 0.56
C GLN A 162 8.47 11.40 -0.78
N GLY A 163 7.39 10.70 -1.13
CA GLY A 163 6.58 11.02 -2.32
C GLY A 163 6.98 10.29 -3.61
N LEU A 164 8.02 9.46 -3.57
CA LEU A 164 8.44 8.59 -4.68
C LEU A 164 7.62 7.29 -4.76
N ILE A 165 6.84 6.99 -3.71
CA ILE A 165 5.99 5.81 -3.60
C ILE A 165 4.50 6.18 -3.64
N PRO A 166 3.64 5.30 -4.21
CA PRO A 166 2.20 5.55 -4.26
C PRO A 166 1.59 5.62 -2.86
N GLN A 167 0.48 6.35 -2.73
CA GLN A 167 -0.28 6.37 -1.48
C GLN A 167 -0.67 4.95 -1.05
N ALA A 168 -0.48 4.63 0.23
CA ALA A 168 -0.93 3.36 0.78
C ALA A 168 -2.45 3.24 0.76
N ASP A 169 -2.95 2.04 0.50
CA ASP A 169 -4.34 1.66 0.78
C ASP A 169 -4.54 1.40 2.28
N VAL A 170 -3.58 0.70 2.89
CA VAL A 170 -3.60 0.32 4.31
C VAL A 170 -2.27 0.66 4.98
N GLY A 171 -2.33 1.36 6.10
CA GLY A 171 -1.15 1.64 6.92
C GLY A 171 -1.18 0.88 8.25
N PHE A 172 -0.05 0.23 8.58
CA PHE A 172 0.19 -0.44 9.85
C PHE A 172 1.26 0.30 10.64
N GLY A 173 0.91 0.76 11.84
CA GLY A 173 1.84 1.30 12.82
C GLY A 173 2.09 0.31 13.96
N PHE A 174 3.32 -0.17 14.09
CA PHE A 174 3.76 -1.10 15.13
C PHE A 174 4.42 -0.34 16.29
N GLU A 175 4.02 -0.66 17.51
CA GLU A 175 4.55 -0.11 18.76
C GLU A 175 4.99 -1.27 19.66
N ILE A 176 6.27 -1.28 20.05
CA ILE A 176 6.80 -2.29 20.97
C ILE A 176 6.33 -1.95 22.38
N LEU A 177 5.78 -2.94 23.09
CA LEU A 177 5.38 -2.81 24.49
C LEU A 177 6.31 -3.65 25.39
N MET A 178 6.21 -3.47 26.71
CA MET A 178 6.95 -4.34 27.64
C MET A 178 6.60 -5.83 27.48
N GLN A 179 5.36 -6.12 27.11
CA GLN A 179 4.89 -7.46 26.77
C GLN A 179 4.18 -7.40 25.42
N GLY A 180 4.74 -8.06 24.41
CA GLY A 180 4.18 -8.06 23.06
C GLY A 180 4.32 -6.71 22.33
N ARG A 181 3.35 -6.43 21.46
CA ARG A 181 3.32 -5.21 20.62
C ARG A 181 1.88 -4.76 20.40
N LYS A 182 1.69 -3.48 20.13
CA LYS A 182 0.43 -2.92 19.66
C LYS A 182 0.55 -2.62 18.17
N VAL A 183 -0.50 -2.91 17.42
CA VAL A 183 -0.60 -2.55 16.01
C VAL A 183 -1.83 -1.70 15.81
N LYS A 184 -1.64 -0.50 15.24
CA LYS A 184 -2.71 0.37 14.76
C LYS A 184 -2.78 0.23 13.25
N ILE A 185 -3.97 0.00 12.71
CA ILE A 185 -4.21 -0.18 11.28
C ILE A 185 -5.20 0.87 10.83
N HIS A 186 -4.95 1.51 9.70
CA HIS A 186 -5.86 2.50 9.14
C HIS A 186 -6.00 2.32 7.64
N ALA A 187 -7.19 2.63 7.12
CA ALA A 187 -7.47 2.62 5.69
C ALA A 187 -7.39 4.05 5.15
N ASN A 188 -6.71 4.21 4.01
CA ASN A 188 -6.54 5.50 3.34
C ASN A 188 -7.29 5.57 2.00
N THR A 189 -7.75 4.43 1.48
CA THR A 189 -8.50 4.32 0.22
C THR A 189 -9.72 3.42 0.41
N GLU A 190 -10.60 3.39 -0.59
CA GLU A 190 -11.75 2.48 -0.59
C GLU A 190 -11.32 1.01 -0.60
N MET A 191 -10.25 0.67 -1.32
CA MET A 191 -9.68 -0.68 -1.29
C MET A 191 -9.20 -1.04 0.11
N GLY A 192 -8.57 -0.09 0.80
CA GLY A 192 -8.14 -0.26 2.19
C GLY A 192 -9.31 -0.46 3.15
N LYS A 193 -10.40 0.31 3.00
CA LYS A 193 -11.60 0.17 3.84
C LYS A 193 -12.22 -1.21 3.71
N GLN A 194 -12.40 -1.69 2.48
CA GLN A 194 -12.92 -3.03 2.21
C GLN A 194 -12.02 -4.14 2.79
N CYS A 195 -10.70 -3.94 2.77
CA CYS A 195 -9.76 -4.85 3.40
C CYS A 195 -9.96 -4.88 4.93
N LEU A 196 -10.12 -3.71 5.56
CA LEU A 196 -10.28 -3.57 7.01
C LEU A 196 -11.63 -4.06 7.53
N GLU A 197 -12.72 -3.84 6.80
CA GLU A 197 -14.07 -4.32 7.17
C GLU A 197 -14.12 -5.83 7.36
N GLN A 198 -13.30 -6.53 6.60
CA GLN A 198 -13.24 -7.98 6.63
C GLN A 198 -12.14 -8.47 7.56
N LEU A 199 -11.24 -7.61 8.03
CA LEU A 199 -10.01 -7.99 8.73
C LEU A 199 -10.29 -8.74 10.02
#